data_AF-A0A1G2XZI9-F1
#
_entry.id   AF-A0A1G2XZI9-F1
#
_cell.length_a   1.000
_cell.length_b   1.000
_cell.length_c   1.000
_cell.angle_alpha   90.00
_cell.angle_beta   90.00
_cell.angle_gamma   90.00
#
_symmetry.space_group_name_H-M   'P 1'
#
loop_
_entity.id
_entity.type
_entity.pdbx_description
1 polymer ?
#
loop_
_entity_poly.entity_id
_entity_poly.type
_entity_poly.pdbx_seq_one_letter_code
_entity_poly.pdbx_strand_id
1 'polypeptide(L)' 'MVVFFLIFAVFGLAVILFKLFLWWKIFSKAGYSGAFAFLILVPFVGNLIVLCVLAFSNWPILSRAVPPVPQI' A
#
# COMPACT_ATOMS: atom_id res chain seq x y z
N MET A 1 3.37 -11.47 34.44
CA MET A 1 2.10 -11.28 33.70
C MET A 1 2.07 -9.95 32.94
N VAL A 2 2.32 -8.81 33.60
CA VAL A 2 2.29 -7.46 32.97
C VAL A 2 3.32 -7.25 31.85
N VAL A 3 4.54 -7.79 32.01
CA VAL A 3 5.61 -7.67 31.01
C VAL A 3 5.26 -8.34 29.68
N PHE A 4 4.59 -9.50 29.72
CA PHE A 4 4.12 -10.18 28.51
C PHE A 4 3.08 -9.35 27.76
N PHE A 5 2.18 -8.67 28.48
CA PHE A 5 1.20 -7.75 27.89
C PHE A 5 1.86 -6.55 27.20
N LEU A 6 2.90 -5.97 27.82
CA LEU A 6 3.66 -4.87 27.21
C LEU A 6 4.38 -5.30 25.92
N ILE A 7 5.02 -6.47 25.93
CA ILE A 7 5.68 -7.01 24.74
C ILE A 7 4.67 -7.24 23.61
N PHE A 8 3.52 -7.84 23.92
CA PHE A 8 2.46 -8.05 22.94
C PHE A 8 1.90 -6.75 22.38
N ALA A 9 1.70 -5.74 23.23
CA ALA A 9 1.21 -4.43 22.81
C ALA A 9 2.20 -3.72 21.87
N VAL A 10 3.49 -3.71 22.21
CA VAL A 10 4.55 -3.12 21.37
C VAL A 10 4.68 -3.88 20.05
N PHE A 11 4.65 -5.21 20.09
CA PHE A 11 4.72 -6.04 18.90
C PHE A 11 3.52 -5.83 17.97
N GLY A 12 2.30 -5.76 18.54
CA GLY A 12 1.09 -5.44 17.78
C GLY A 12 1.17 -4.08 17.09
N LEU A 13 1.69 -3.06 17.79
CA LEU A 13 1.89 -1.72 17.24
C LEU A 13 2.92 -1.72 16.11
N ALA A 14 4.04 -2.45 16.29
CA ALA A 14 5.07 -2.60 15.27
C ALA A 14 4.53 -3.28 14.00
N VAL A 15 3.69 -4.31 14.14
CA VAL A 15 3.06 -4.99 13.00
C VAL A 15 2.13 -4.04 12.23
N ILE A 16 1.34 -3.22 12.92
CA ILE A 16 0.45 -2.24 12.27
C ILE A 16 1.26 -1.22 11.47
N LEU A 17 2.32 -0.65 12.07
CA LEU A 17 3.21 0.31 11.40
C LEU A 17 3.92 -0.34 10.20
N PHE A 18 4.36 -1.59 10.34
CA PHE A 18 5.01 -2.32 9.26
C PHE A 18 4.06 -2.58 8.08
N LYS A 19 2.80 -2.95 8.34
CA LYS A 19 1.77 -3.08 7.29
C LYS A 19 1.55 -1.77 6.56
N LEU A 20 1.43 -0.66 7.29
CA LEU A 20 1.27 0.68 6.71
C LEU A 20 2.46 1.04 5.81
N PHE A 21 3.68 0.76 6.27
CA PHE A 21 4.90 1.01 5.52
C PHE A 21 4.98 0.19 4.23
N LEU A 22 4.69 -1.12 4.28
CA LEU A 22 4.65 -1.97 3.08
C LEU A 22 3.68 -1.42 2.03
N TRP A 23 2.48 -1.06 2.49
CA TRP A 23 1.43 -0.53 1.64
C TRP A 23 1.86 0.78 0.95
N TRP A 24 2.43 1.72 1.71
CA TRP A 24 2.99 2.96 1.15
C TRP A 24 4.03 2.62 0.06
N LYS A 25 4.90 1.64 0.33
CA LYS A 25 5.93 1.29 -0.63
C LYS A 25 5.37 0.73 -1.93
N ILE A 26 4.30 -0.07 -1.87
CA ILE A 26 3.64 -0.61 -3.06
C ILE A 26 2.99 0.51 -3.88
N PHE A 27 2.34 1.48 -3.27
CA PHE A 27 1.77 2.63 -3.99
C PHE A 27 2.81 3.49 -4.69
N SER A 28 3.92 3.75 -4.00
CA SER A 28 5.06 4.48 -4.58
C SER A 28 5.64 3.73 -5.78
N LYS A 29 5.62 2.39 -5.76
CA LYS A 29 6.02 1.54 -6.89
C LYS A 29 4.97 1.51 -8.01
N ALA A 30 3.69 1.60 -7.69
CA ALA A 30 2.60 1.61 -8.68
C ALA A 30 2.41 2.99 -9.34
N GLY A 31 3.10 4.04 -8.87
CA GLY A 31 3.02 5.39 -9.43
C GLY A 31 1.78 6.18 -9.00
N TYR A 32 1.10 5.72 -7.94
CA TYR A 32 -0.05 6.40 -7.36
C TYR A 32 0.38 7.48 -6.35
N SER A 33 -0.41 8.56 -6.27
CA SER A 33 -0.27 9.62 -5.27
C SER A 33 -0.41 9.07 -3.85
N GLY A 34 0.43 9.56 -2.93
CA GLY A 34 0.35 9.26 -1.49
C GLY A 34 -1.01 9.59 -0.84
N ALA A 35 -1.89 10.29 -1.55
CA ALA A 35 -3.30 10.50 -1.14
C ALA A 35 -4.07 9.17 -0.96
N PHE A 36 -3.68 8.09 -1.63
CA PHE A 36 -4.28 6.78 -1.35
C PHE A 36 -3.92 6.22 0.05
N ALA A 37 -2.85 6.71 0.69
CA ALA A 37 -2.52 6.33 2.06
C ALA A 37 -3.59 6.82 3.07
N PHE A 38 -4.37 7.85 2.74
CA PHE A 38 -5.52 8.26 3.55
C PHE A 38 -6.61 7.19 3.62
N LEU A 39 -6.76 6.32 2.61
CA LEU A 39 -7.71 5.21 2.69
C LEU A 39 -7.27 4.15 3.70
N ILE A 40 -5.97 3.97 3.94
CA ILE A 40 -5.46 3.00 4.94
C ILE A 40 -5.74 3.45 6.37
N LEU A 41 -6.05 4.73 6.60
CA LEU A 41 -6.52 5.24 7.89
C LEU A 41 -7.77 4.48 8.38
N VAL A 42 -8.53 3.87 7.45
CA VAL A 42 -9.56 2.88 7.75
C VAL A 42 -8.96 1.47 7.56
N PRO A 43 -8.41 0.82 8.60
CA PRO A 43 -7.56 -0.36 8.44
C PRO A 43 -8.27 -1.57 7.83
N PHE A 44 -9.60 -1.68 7.98
CA PHE A 44 -10.39 -2.78 7.43
C PHE A 44 -10.84 -2.54 5.99
N VAL A 45 -11.48 -1.40 5.75
CA VAL A 45 -12.07 -1.05 4.45
C VAL A 45 -11.00 -0.56 3.49
N GLY A 46 -10.00 0.16 4.00
CA GLY A 46 -8.85 0.65 3.25
C GLY A 46 -8.03 -0.46 2.64
N ASN A 47 -7.67 -1.51 3.39
CA ASN A 47 -6.89 -2.61 2.83
C ASN A 47 -7.61 -3.27 1.64
N LEU A 48 -8.92 -3.52 1.77
CA LEU A 48 -9.73 -4.16 0.74
C LEU A 48 -9.87 -3.29 -0.50
N ILE A 49 -10.27 -2.02 -0.34
CA ILE A 49 -10.41 -1.08 -1.46
C ILE A 49 -9.10 -0.98 -2.22
N VAL A 50 -8.00 -0.89 -1.49
CA VAL A 50 -6.73 -0.69 -2.16
C VAL A 50 -6.25 -1.96 -2.86
N LEU A 51 -6.51 -3.14 -2.32
CA LEU A 51 -6.26 -4.39 -3.01
C LEU A 51 -7.07 -4.46 -4.32
N CYS A 52 -8.33 -4.01 -4.31
CA CYS A 52 -9.14 -3.86 -5.52
C CYS A 52 -8.54 -2.83 -6.49
N VAL A 53 -8.08 -1.67 -6.02
CA VAL A 53 -7.44 -0.66 -6.88
C VAL A 53 -6.15 -1.19 -7.49
N LEU A 54 -5.27 -1.84 -6.73
CA LEU A 54 -4.05 -2.44 -7.28
C LEU A 54 -4.35 -3.56 -8.28
N ALA A 55 -5.37 -4.38 -8.04
CA ALA A 55 -5.70 -5.51 -8.89
C ALA A 55 -6.42 -5.09 -10.18
N PHE A 56 -7.34 -4.12 -10.11
CA PHE A 56 -8.21 -3.74 -11.24
C PHE A 56 -7.80 -2.43 -11.93
N SER A 57 -6.98 -1.59 -11.28
CA SER A 57 -6.59 -0.31 -11.87
C SER A 57 -5.36 -0.43 -12.75
N ASN A 58 -5.32 0.34 -13.83
CA ASN A 58 -4.19 0.35 -14.75
C ASN A 58 -2.99 1.08 -14.11
N TRP A 59 -1.84 0.42 -14.05
CA TRP A 59 -0.66 0.96 -13.38
C TRP A 59 0.02 2.00 -14.27
N PRO A 60 0.11 3.29 -13.85
CA PRO A 60 0.71 4.35 -14.67
C PRO A 60 2.20 4.11 -14.99
N ILE A 61 2.90 3.24 -14.24
CA ILE A 61 4.30 2.92 -14.54
C ILE A 61 4.44 2.12 -15.83
N LEU A 62 3.46 1.26 -16.15
CA LEU A 62 3.50 0.44 -17.35
C LEU A 62 3.35 1.30 -18.60
N SER A 63 2.47 2.31 -18.52
CA SER A 63 2.23 3.26 -19.62
C SER A 63 3.45 4.10 -19.97
N ARG A 64 4.39 4.30 -19.04
CA ARG A 64 5.64 5.03 -19.29
C ARG A 64 6.74 4.18 -19.93
N ALA A 65 6.65 2.86 -19.82
CA ALA A 65 7.65 1.93 -20.31
C ALA A 65 7.41 1.50 -21.77
N VAL A 66 6.28 1.89 -22.40
CA VAL A 66 6.01 1.62 -23.81
C VAL A 66 6.78 2.65 -24.66
N PRO A 67 7.85 2.25 -25.39
CA PRO A 67 8.47 3.12 -26.37
C PRO A 67 7.46 3.44 -27.48
N PRO A 68 7.52 4.64 -28.11
CA PRO A 68 6.64 4.99 -29.21
C PRO A 68 6.72 3.91 -30.30
N VAL A 69 5.59 3.27 -30.60
CA VAL A 69 5.48 2.30 -31.69
C VAL A 69 5.89 3.02 -32.98
N PRO A 70 6.92 2.55 -33.71
CA PRO A 70 7.26 3.08 -35.02
C PRO A 70 6.00 3.01 -35.89
N GLN A 71 5.45 4.18 -36.22
CA GLN A 71 4.34 4.30 -37.15
C GLN A 71 4.93 3.99 -38.53
N ILE A 72 4.70 2.75 -39.00
CA ILE A 72 5.05 2.31 -40.36
C ILE A 72 4.17 3.09 -41.35
#